data_AF-G0U155-F1
#
_entry.id   AF-G0U155-F1
#
_cell.length_a   1.000
_cell.length_b   1.000
_cell.length_c   1.000
_cell.angle_alpha   90.00
_cell.angle_beta   90.00
_cell.angle_gamma   90.00
#
_symmetry.space_group_name_H-M   'P 1'
#
loop_
_entity.id
_entity.type
_entity.pdbx_description
1 polymer ?
#
loop_
_entity_poly.entity_id
_entity_poly.type
_entity_poly.pdbx_seq_one_letter_code
_entity_poly.pdbx_strand_id
1 'polypeptide(L)'
;MVSEEKSTFRYFTTLPVHLEPDYKHGYTCDSCSGEFEDGPFFHCSNSGRDMCVDCGAKIGLCPFSALVSKVATPPAVWKNAHKGTVVLLCYQIHSSYYGCYFSDGSNLLICFEEGPSYFIETNSTIENAIELQKCDLQQKFPWSKEAVEALEGSGARFHPTSACKDRSRLCFLTSYRVDGLLIELRISDGYCELIHCTDGVILVLKETDVVLHLSMNSPVRHGRFLPKAACELVEWFLSQS
;
A
#
# COMPACT_ATOMS: atom_id res chain seq x y z
N MET A 1 -4.78 -29.15 7.40
CA MET A 1 -4.56 -28.17 6.32
C MET A 1 -4.15 -26.88 7.00
N VAL A 2 -2.90 -26.46 6.82
CA VAL A 2 -2.43 -25.17 7.31
C VAL A 2 -3.22 -24.14 6.52
N SER A 3 -4.03 -23.34 7.21
CA SER A 3 -4.61 -22.12 6.64
C SER A 3 -3.49 -21.40 5.92
N GLU A 4 -3.59 -21.17 4.61
CA GLU A 4 -2.65 -20.27 3.92
C GLU A 4 -2.74 -18.92 4.64
N GLU A 5 -1.78 -18.66 5.52
CA GLU A 5 -1.79 -17.47 6.35
C GLU A 5 -1.70 -16.26 5.43
N LYS A 6 -2.75 -15.47 5.51
CA LYS A 6 -2.91 -14.19 4.83
C LYS A 6 -1.67 -13.33 5.09
N SER A 7 -0.83 -13.18 4.07
CA SER A 7 0.42 -12.43 4.12
C SER A 7 0.26 -11.16 3.27
N THR A 8 0.88 -10.06 3.70
CA THR A 8 1.14 -8.90 2.84
C THR A 8 2.63 -8.64 2.98
N PHE A 9 3.38 -8.86 1.90
CA PHE A 9 4.81 -8.63 1.91
C PHE A 9 5.15 -7.17 1.60
N ARG A 10 6.11 -6.66 2.35
CA ARG A 10 6.70 -5.32 2.20
C ARG A 10 8.17 -5.48 1.87
N TYR A 11 8.69 -4.61 1.00
CA TYR A 11 10.10 -4.62 0.67
C TYR A 11 10.87 -3.74 1.64
N PHE A 12 11.88 -4.31 2.28
CA PHE A 12 12.77 -3.61 3.20
C PHE A 12 14.12 -3.44 2.52
N THR A 13 14.61 -2.21 2.44
CA THR A 13 15.94 -1.89 1.90
C THR A 13 17.07 -2.25 2.87
N THR A 14 16.76 -2.22 4.17
CA THR A 14 17.68 -2.53 5.27
C THR A 14 16.95 -3.32 6.35
N LEU A 15 17.69 -4.07 7.16
CA LEU A 15 17.14 -4.82 8.29
C LEU A 15 16.61 -3.83 9.35
N PRO A 16 15.33 -3.93 9.75
CA PRO A 16 14.71 -2.99 10.68
C PRO A 16 15.02 -3.37 12.14
N VAL A 17 16.30 -3.47 12.52
CA VAL A 17 16.75 -3.95 13.85
C VAL A 17 16.14 -3.15 15.02
N HIS A 18 15.76 -1.88 14.79
CA HIS A 18 15.07 -1.06 15.78
C HIS A 18 13.62 -1.47 16.02
N LEU A 19 12.92 -1.93 14.99
CA LEU A 19 11.55 -2.45 15.08
C LEU A 19 11.55 -3.91 15.52
N GLU A 20 12.46 -4.71 14.96
CA GLU A 20 12.55 -6.16 15.15
C GLU A 20 14.01 -6.55 15.45
N PRO A 21 14.41 -6.58 16.75
CA PRO A 21 15.78 -6.86 17.16
C PRO A 21 16.32 -8.22 16.72
N ASP A 22 15.45 -9.16 16.36
CA ASP A 22 15.81 -10.49 15.89
C ASP A 22 16.65 -10.43 14.59
N TYR A 23 16.49 -9.37 13.79
CA TYR A 23 17.31 -9.15 12.59
C TYR A 23 18.74 -8.71 12.88
N LYS A 24 19.15 -8.56 14.14
CA LYS A 24 20.51 -8.13 14.50
C LYS A 24 21.60 -8.98 13.86
N HIS A 25 21.30 -10.25 13.57
CA HIS A 25 22.24 -11.21 12.99
C HIS A 25 21.90 -11.60 11.54
N GLY A 26 21.00 -10.86 10.88
CA GLY A 26 20.49 -11.22 9.56
C GLY A 26 19.11 -11.85 9.61
N TYR A 27 18.73 -12.49 8.50
CA TYR A 27 17.47 -13.23 8.38
C TYR A 27 17.66 -14.53 7.59
N THR A 28 16.68 -15.43 7.72
CA THR A 28 16.63 -16.67 6.95
C THR A 28 15.42 -16.62 6.03
N CYS A 29 15.63 -16.84 4.72
CA CYS A 29 14.53 -16.88 3.77
C CYS A 29 13.66 -18.14 4.00
N ASP A 30 12.38 -17.97 4.32
CA ASP A 30 11.46 -19.09 4.58
C ASP A 30 11.16 -19.97 3.37
N SER A 31 11.53 -19.52 2.16
CA SER A 31 11.29 -20.28 0.94
C SER A 31 12.48 -21.13 0.50
N CYS A 32 13.72 -20.67 0.68
CA CYS A 32 14.92 -21.41 0.24
C CYS A 32 15.86 -21.77 1.39
N SER A 33 15.54 -21.34 2.62
CA SER A 33 16.34 -21.53 3.83
C SER A 33 17.74 -20.92 3.75
N GLY A 34 18.00 -20.01 2.81
CA GLY A 34 19.26 -19.27 2.73
C GLY A 34 19.37 -18.24 3.84
N GLU A 35 20.57 -18.10 4.42
CA GLU A 35 20.91 -17.12 5.45
C GLU A 35 21.52 -15.87 4.82
N PHE A 36 21.10 -14.70 5.29
CA PHE A 36 21.52 -13.40 4.75
C PHE A 36 21.87 -12.46 5.90
N GLU A 37 23.04 -11.82 5.83
CA GLU A 37 23.51 -10.89 6.89
C GLU A 37 22.90 -9.49 6.77
N ASP A 38 22.42 -9.10 5.59
CA ASP A 38 21.85 -7.79 5.29
C ASP A 38 20.63 -7.85 4.38
N GLY A 39 19.91 -6.73 4.27
CA GLY A 39 18.85 -6.54 3.29
C GLY A 39 19.39 -6.35 1.86
N PRO A 40 18.51 -6.18 0.85
CA PRO A 40 17.08 -6.08 0.98
C PRO A 40 16.38 -7.44 1.01
N PHE A 41 15.13 -7.43 1.44
CA PHE A 41 14.28 -8.61 1.54
C PHE A 41 12.81 -8.22 1.54
N PHE A 42 11.94 -9.21 1.44
CA PHE A 42 10.51 -9.05 1.62
C PHE A 42 10.12 -9.62 2.98
N HIS A 43 9.41 -8.83 3.77
CA HIS A 43 8.96 -9.21 5.09
C HIS A 43 7.44 -9.08 5.21
N CYS A 44 6.81 -10.01 5.89
CA CYS A 44 5.41 -9.92 6.28
C CYS A 44 5.26 -9.82 7.79
N SER A 45 4.96 -8.61 8.29
CA SER A 45 4.82 -8.34 9.74
C SER A 45 3.71 -9.11 10.44
N ASN A 46 2.82 -9.77 9.69
CA ASN A 46 1.73 -10.56 10.27
C ASN A 46 2.12 -12.02 10.52
N SER A 47 2.73 -12.66 9.53
CA SER A 47 3.16 -14.05 9.62
C SER A 47 4.61 -14.19 10.10
N GLY A 48 5.34 -13.08 10.19
CA GLY A 48 6.78 -13.06 10.47
C GLY A 48 7.62 -13.65 9.33
N ARG A 49 7.02 -13.85 8.14
CA ARG A 49 7.69 -14.53 7.03
C ARG A 49 8.65 -13.60 6.31
N ASP A 50 9.81 -14.14 5.99
CA ASP A 50 10.87 -13.47 5.25
C ASP A 50 11.16 -14.18 3.93
N MET A 51 11.34 -13.39 2.88
CA MET A 51 11.74 -13.88 1.57
C MET A 51 12.89 -13.06 1.04
N CYS A 52 13.94 -13.74 0.59
CA CYS A 52 14.99 -13.08 -0.19
C CYS A 52 14.42 -12.54 -1.51
N VAL A 53 15.14 -11.59 -2.12
CA VAL A 53 14.69 -10.91 -3.34
C VAL A 53 14.35 -11.89 -4.47
N ASP A 54 15.17 -12.92 -4.66
CA ASP A 54 14.97 -13.91 -5.73
C ASP A 54 13.72 -14.77 -5.51
N CYS A 55 13.49 -15.22 -4.28
CA CYS A 55 12.30 -16.01 -3.95
C CYS A 55 11.04 -15.15 -4.03
N GLY A 56 11.08 -13.90 -3.57
CA GLY A 56 9.97 -12.96 -3.70
C GLY A 56 9.64 -12.64 -5.17
N ALA A 57 10.66 -12.39 -6.00
CA ALA A 57 10.48 -12.12 -7.42
C ALA A 57 9.81 -13.29 -8.17
N LYS A 58 10.14 -14.54 -7.82
CA LYS A 58 9.51 -15.74 -8.40
C LYS A 58 8.00 -15.82 -8.17
N ILE A 59 7.49 -15.22 -7.09
CA ILE A 59 6.06 -15.14 -6.78
C ILE A 59 5.44 -13.78 -7.16
N GLY A 60 6.19 -12.95 -7.90
CA GLY A 60 5.73 -11.67 -8.44
C GLY A 60 5.83 -10.49 -7.47
N LEU A 61 6.51 -10.64 -6.33
CA LEU A 61 6.81 -9.51 -5.46
C LEU A 61 7.87 -8.60 -6.10
N CYS A 62 7.75 -7.31 -5.83
CA CYS A 62 8.68 -6.28 -6.27
C CYS A 62 8.79 -5.18 -5.21
N PRO A 63 9.75 -4.24 -5.31
CA PRO A 63 9.89 -3.17 -4.32
C PRO A 63 8.64 -2.29 -4.12
N PHE A 64 7.68 -2.38 -5.05
CA PHE A 64 6.41 -1.66 -5.02
C PHE A 64 5.24 -2.48 -4.46
N SER A 65 5.49 -3.70 -3.97
CA SER A 65 4.44 -4.59 -3.47
C SER A 65 3.70 -3.95 -2.30
N ALA A 66 2.37 -3.96 -2.43
CA ALA A 66 1.40 -3.35 -1.53
C ALA A 66 1.53 -1.81 -1.35
N LEU A 67 2.29 -1.12 -2.21
CA LEU A 67 2.33 0.35 -2.23
C LEU A 67 1.24 0.95 -3.12
N VAL A 68 0.86 2.20 -2.86
CA VAL A 68 -0.09 2.95 -3.67
C VAL A 68 0.55 3.30 -5.01
N SER A 69 0.18 2.59 -6.07
CA SER A 69 0.76 2.78 -7.41
C SER A 69 0.13 3.92 -8.19
N LYS A 70 -1.16 4.18 -7.97
CA LYS A 70 -1.94 5.19 -8.70
C LYS A 70 -2.92 5.91 -7.78
N VAL A 71 -3.19 7.17 -8.10
CA VAL A 71 -4.27 7.96 -7.50
C VAL A 71 -5.00 8.79 -8.56
N ALA A 72 -6.28 9.07 -8.31
CA ALA A 72 -7.09 10.01 -9.10
C ALA A 72 -8.11 10.71 -8.21
N THR A 73 -8.35 11.98 -8.47
CA THR A 73 -9.54 12.67 -7.96
C THR A 73 -10.74 12.28 -8.82
N PRO A 74 -11.92 12.03 -8.23
CA PRO A 74 -13.10 11.69 -9.01
C PRO A 74 -13.50 12.87 -9.92
N PRO A 75 -13.80 12.64 -11.21
CA PRO A 75 -14.18 13.70 -12.16
C PRO A 75 -15.60 14.24 -11.93
N ALA A 76 -16.39 13.56 -11.10
CA ALA A 76 -17.75 13.93 -10.74
C ALA A 76 -18.02 13.60 -9.26
N VAL A 77 -19.12 14.10 -8.72
CA VAL A 77 -19.52 13.80 -7.34
C VAL A 77 -20.11 12.39 -7.26
N TRP A 78 -19.30 11.44 -6.80
CA TRP A 78 -19.72 10.07 -6.55
C TRP A 78 -20.11 9.88 -5.09
N LYS A 79 -21.31 9.34 -4.86
CA LYS A 79 -21.90 9.20 -3.53
C LYS A 79 -22.20 7.75 -3.19
N ASN A 80 -22.05 7.40 -1.91
CA ASN A 80 -22.72 6.24 -1.36
C ASN A 80 -24.23 6.52 -1.33
N ALA A 81 -25.02 5.75 -2.10
CA ALA A 81 -26.46 5.98 -2.27
C ALA A 81 -27.25 5.95 -0.94
N HIS A 82 -26.73 5.27 0.09
CA HIS A 82 -27.43 5.07 1.36
C HIS A 82 -26.94 5.98 2.48
N LYS A 83 -25.65 6.37 2.47
CA LYS A 83 -25.05 7.22 3.52
C LYS A 83 -24.85 8.68 3.10
N GLY A 84 -24.94 8.99 1.81
CA GLY A 84 -24.72 10.35 1.29
C GLY A 84 -23.25 10.83 1.31
N THR A 85 -22.32 9.98 1.76
CA THR A 85 -20.88 10.25 1.78
C THR A 85 -20.30 10.25 0.38
N VAL A 86 -19.33 11.13 0.13
CA VAL A 86 -18.75 11.33 -1.22
C VAL A 86 -17.36 10.71 -1.31
N VAL A 87 -17.00 10.22 -2.50
CA VAL A 87 -15.62 9.82 -2.79
C VAL A 87 -14.73 11.05 -2.87
N LEU A 88 -13.60 11.02 -2.18
CA LEU A 88 -12.58 12.08 -2.22
C LEU A 88 -11.37 11.69 -3.06
N LEU A 89 -10.99 10.40 -3.03
CA LEU A 89 -9.81 9.89 -3.70
C LEU A 89 -10.05 8.47 -4.21
N CYS A 90 -9.68 8.22 -5.46
CA CYS A 90 -9.52 6.88 -6.01
C CYS A 90 -8.04 6.50 -5.97
N TYR A 91 -7.73 5.24 -5.69
CA TYR A 91 -6.37 4.75 -5.56
C TYR A 91 -6.23 3.28 -5.97
N GLN A 92 -5.02 2.83 -6.21
CA GLN A 92 -4.72 1.42 -6.44
C GLN A 92 -3.49 1.02 -5.62
N ILE A 93 -3.65 -0.01 -4.79
CA ILE A 93 -2.56 -0.66 -4.04
C ILE A 93 -2.29 -2.04 -4.64
N HIS A 94 -3.37 -2.81 -4.78
CA HIS A 94 -3.34 -4.18 -5.26
C HIS A 94 -3.75 -4.24 -6.74
N SER A 95 -3.11 -5.11 -7.52
CA SER A 95 -3.37 -5.19 -8.97
C SER A 95 -4.83 -5.51 -9.30
N SER A 96 -5.52 -6.26 -8.45
CA SER A 96 -6.89 -6.74 -8.68
C SER A 96 -7.98 -5.84 -8.08
N TYR A 97 -7.61 -4.77 -7.36
CA TYR A 97 -8.56 -3.93 -6.64
C TYR A 97 -8.34 -2.44 -6.89
N TYR A 98 -9.45 -1.73 -7.06
CA TYR A 98 -9.49 -0.27 -7.12
C TYR A 98 -10.12 0.27 -5.84
N GLY A 99 -9.40 1.11 -5.11
CA GLY A 99 -9.87 1.74 -3.88
C GLY A 99 -10.57 3.06 -4.14
N CYS A 100 -11.64 3.33 -3.41
CA CYS A 100 -12.28 4.63 -3.29
C CYS A 100 -12.36 5.02 -1.82
N TYR A 101 -11.69 6.10 -1.43
CA TYR A 101 -11.70 6.68 -0.09
C TYR A 101 -12.82 7.72 0.01
N PHE A 102 -13.70 7.56 1.00
CA PHE A 102 -14.85 8.44 1.21
C PHE A 102 -14.56 9.54 2.23
N SER A 103 -15.36 10.60 2.19
CA SER A 103 -15.26 11.76 3.08
C SER A 103 -15.46 11.46 4.57
N ASP A 104 -16.06 10.32 4.91
CA ASP A 104 -16.22 9.86 6.28
C ASP A 104 -15.07 8.94 6.74
N GLY A 105 -14.08 8.66 5.89
CA GLY A 105 -13.00 7.73 6.15
C GLY A 105 -13.32 6.26 5.83
N SER A 106 -14.54 5.96 5.34
CA SER A 106 -14.86 4.63 4.82
C SER A 106 -14.19 4.38 3.47
N ASN A 107 -14.08 3.11 3.08
CA ASN A 107 -13.44 2.69 1.83
C ASN A 107 -14.34 1.73 1.05
N LEU A 108 -14.25 1.80 -0.28
CA LEU A 108 -14.76 0.78 -1.19
C LEU A 108 -13.58 0.21 -1.99
N LEU A 109 -13.34 -1.10 -1.88
CA LEU A 109 -12.41 -1.84 -2.71
C LEU A 109 -13.20 -2.58 -3.79
N ILE A 110 -13.09 -2.09 -5.03
CA ILE A 110 -13.76 -2.64 -6.20
C ILE A 110 -12.87 -3.72 -6.81
N CYS A 111 -13.30 -4.97 -6.73
CA CYS A 111 -12.69 -6.06 -7.48
C CYS A 111 -13.20 -6.03 -8.92
N PHE A 112 -12.29 -5.97 -9.89
CA PHE A 112 -12.64 -5.98 -11.31
C PHE A 112 -12.32 -7.32 -12.01
N GLU A 113 -11.64 -8.23 -11.31
CA GLU A 113 -11.46 -9.62 -11.73
C GLU A 113 -12.63 -10.50 -11.22
N GLU A 114 -12.40 -11.80 -11.11
CA GLU A 114 -13.30 -12.73 -10.41
C GLU A 114 -13.04 -12.68 -8.90
N GLY A 115 -13.97 -12.04 -8.19
CA GLY A 115 -14.01 -11.95 -6.73
C GLY A 115 -15.01 -10.90 -6.25
N PRO A 116 -15.33 -10.89 -4.94
CA PRO A 116 -16.20 -9.88 -4.39
C PRO A 116 -15.50 -8.52 -4.24
N SER A 117 -16.30 -7.47 -4.19
CA SER A 117 -15.84 -6.14 -3.75
C SER A 117 -16.08 -5.98 -2.24
N TYR A 118 -15.40 -5.04 -1.60
CA TYR A 118 -15.49 -4.85 -0.15
C TYR A 118 -15.79 -3.41 0.20
N PHE A 119 -16.84 -3.18 0.99
CA PHE A 119 -17.09 -1.88 1.61
C PHE A 119 -16.68 -1.93 3.08
N ILE A 120 -15.72 -1.09 3.45
CA ILE A 120 -15.10 -1.05 4.77
C ILE A 120 -15.57 0.23 5.44
N GLU A 121 -16.29 0.10 6.55
CA GLU A 121 -16.75 1.27 7.31
C GLU A 121 -15.57 2.00 7.97
N THR A 122 -15.78 3.27 8.30
CA THR A 122 -14.80 4.07 9.05
C THR A 122 -14.40 3.35 10.33
N ASN A 123 -13.10 3.33 10.63
CA ASN A 123 -12.51 2.65 11.79
C ASN A 123 -12.76 1.12 11.83
N SER A 124 -13.15 0.50 10.70
CA SER A 124 -13.28 -0.95 10.58
C SER A 124 -12.00 -1.57 9.98
N THR A 125 -11.97 -2.90 9.92
CA THR A 125 -10.90 -3.67 9.28
C THR A 125 -11.41 -4.41 8.05
N ILE A 126 -10.49 -4.93 7.23
CA ILE A 126 -10.87 -5.70 6.04
C ILE A 126 -11.62 -7.00 6.42
N GLU A 127 -11.30 -7.60 7.55
CA GLU A 127 -11.95 -8.82 8.06
C GLU A 127 -13.41 -8.58 8.43
N ASN A 128 -13.77 -7.34 8.77
CA ASN A 128 -15.12 -6.91 9.11
C ASN A 128 -15.81 -6.15 7.95
N ALA A 129 -15.24 -6.19 6.74
CA ALA A 129 -15.79 -5.51 5.59
C ALA A 129 -17.11 -6.15 5.12
N ILE A 130 -18.00 -5.32 4.59
CA ILE A 130 -19.21 -5.79 3.93
C ILE A 130 -18.79 -6.28 2.54
N GLU A 131 -18.90 -7.58 2.32
CA GLU A 131 -18.71 -8.19 1.01
C GLU A 131 -19.87 -7.79 0.07
N LEU A 132 -19.53 -7.36 -1.14
CA LEU A 132 -20.48 -6.92 -2.16
C LEU A 132 -20.28 -7.76 -3.41
N GLN A 133 -21.33 -8.50 -3.77
CA GLN A 133 -21.41 -9.13 -5.08
C GLN A 133 -21.66 -8.08 -6.16
N LYS A 134 -21.43 -8.44 -7.42
CA LYS A 134 -21.51 -7.49 -8.55
C LYS A 134 -22.85 -6.75 -8.62
N CYS A 135 -23.97 -7.43 -8.35
CA CYS A 135 -25.30 -6.80 -8.32
C CYS A 135 -25.43 -5.78 -7.18
N ASP A 136 -24.97 -6.13 -5.98
CA ASP A 136 -25.04 -5.27 -4.80
C ASP A 136 -24.14 -4.04 -4.95
N LEU A 137 -22.94 -4.23 -5.52
CA LEU A 137 -22.03 -3.17 -5.87
C LEU A 137 -22.68 -2.18 -6.84
N GLN A 138 -23.29 -2.67 -7.93
CA GLN A 138 -23.95 -1.80 -8.92
C GLN A 138 -25.16 -1.08 -8.34
N GLN A 139 -25.92 -1.72 -7.46
CA GLN A 139 -27.06 -1.10 -6.80
C GLN A 139 -26.63 -0.01 -5.80
N LYS A 140 -25.62 -0.30 -4.97
CA LYS A 140 -25.16 0.61 -3.91
C LYS A 140 -24.24 1.72 -4.41
N PHE A 141 -23.45 1.41 -5.44
CA PHE A 141 -22.46 2.28 -6.08
C PHE A 141 -22.54 2.18 -7.61
N PRO A 142 -23.58 2.77 -8.24
CA PRO A 142 -23.77 2.71 -9.69
C PRO A 142 -22.61 3.25 -10.52
N TRP A 143 -21.83 4.18 -9.96
CA TRP A 143 -20.65 4.82 -10.56
C TRP A 143 -19.36 3.98 -10.46
N SER A 144 -19.42 2.78 -9.88
CA SER A 144 -18.24 1.94 -9.61
C SER A 144 -17.42 1.61 -10.86
N LYS A 145 -18.07 1.50 -12.02
CA LYS A 145 -17.38 1.26 -13.30
C LYS A 145 -16.59 2.49 -13.73
N GLU A 146 -17.18 3.66 -13.61
CA GLU A 146 -16.58 4.95 -13.93
C GLU A 146 -15.38 5.26 -13.03
N ALA A 147 -15.41 4.82 -11.77
CA ALA A 147 -14.26 4.93 -10.87
C ALA A 147 -13.04 4.13 -11.37
N VAL A 148 -13.27 2.91 -11.87
CA VAL A 148 -12.22 2.09 -12.46
C VAL A 148 -11.67 2.74 -13.74
N GLU A 149 -12.56 3.21 -14.61
CA GLU A 149 -12.19 3.88 -15.87
C GLU A 149 -11.39 5.18 -15.63
N ALA A 150 -11.76 5.97 -14.62
CA ALA A 150 -11.06 7.20 -14.26
C ALA A 150 -9.63 6.94 -13.78
N LEU A 151 -9.41 5.90 -12.96
CA LEU A 151 -8.07 5.59 -12.46
C LEU A 151 -7.17 5.00 -13.56
N GLU A 152 -7.72 4.17 -14.46
CA GLU A 152 -6.94 3.62 -15.58
C GLU A 152 -6.66 4.65 -16.68
N GLY A 153 -7.61 5.54 -16.97
CA GLY A 153 -7.50 6.52 -18.06
C GLY A 153 -6.68 7.75 -17.70
N SER A 154 -6.88 8.31 -16.50
CA SER A 154 -6.31 9.60 -16.10
C SER A 154 -5.65 9.61 -14.72
N GLY A 155 -5.48 8.45 -14.08
CA GLY A 155 -4.82 8.37 -12.79
C GLY A 155 -3.33 8.75 -12.86
N ALA A 156 -2.88 9.56 -11.91
CA ALA A 156 -1.46 9.81 -11.71
C ALA A 156 -0.80 8.53 -11.21
N ARG A 157 0.26 8.09 -11.90
CA ARG A 157 1.00 6.87 -11.57
C ARG A 157 2.32 7.25 -10.89
N PHE A 158 2.53 6.75 -9.69
CA PHE A 158 3.79 6.92 -8.96
C PHE A 158 4.82 5.90 -9.45
N HIS A 159 4.44 4.62 -9.46
CA HIS A 159 5.28 3.49 -9.86
C HIS A 159 4.44 2.39 -10.53
N PRO A 160 5.06 1.34 -11.12
CA PRO A 160 4.33 0.17 -11.60
C PRO A 160 3.55 -0.53 -10.48
N THR A 161 2.34 -1.02 -10.77
CA THR A 161 1.59 -1.86 -9.83
C THR A 161 2.23 -3.25 -9.76
N SER A 162 2.42 -3.78 -8.54
CA SER A 162 2.92 -5.14 -8.32
C SER A 162 2.03 -6.18 -9.02
N ALA A 163 2.63 -7.10 -9.77
CA ALA A 163 1.90 -8.19 -10.44
C ALA A 163 1.54 -9.33 -9.49
N CYS A 164 2.07 -9.34 -8.26
CA CYS A 164 1.70 -10.30 -7.25
C CYS A 164 0.19 -10.21 -6.98
N LYS A 165 -0.52 -11.31 -7.24
CA LYS A 165 -1.94 -11.46 -6.90
C LYS A 165 -2.08 -11.83 -5.43
N ASP A 166 -1.41 -11.09 -4.55
CA ASP A 166 -1.55 -11.29 -3.12
C ASP A 166 -2.94 -10.84 -2.68
N ARG A 167 -3.90 -11.77 -2.81
CA ARG A 167 -5.28 -11.63 -2.37
C ARG A 167 -5.42 -11.92 -0.89
N SER A 168 -4.33 -12.36 -0.25
CA SER A 168 -4.41 -13.02 1.04
C SER A 168 -4.65 -11.97 2.13
N ARG A 169 -4.05 -10.77 2.04
CA ARG A 169 -4.48 -9.63 2.87
C ARG A 169 -4.49 -8.32 2.10
N LEU A 170 -5.70 -7.87 1.79
CA LEU A 170 -5.94 -6.57 1.15
C LEU A 170 -5.62 -5.45 2.14
N CYS A 171 -5.07 -4.37 1.58
CA CYS A 171 -4.78 -3.14 2.29
C CYS A 171 -5.58 -2.02 1.66
N PHE A 172 -5.92 -1.03 2.48
CA PHE A 172 -6.69 0.14 2.08
C PHE A 172 -6.14 1.38 2.78
N LEU A 173 -6.51 2.56 2.27
CA LEU A 173 -6.11 3.82 2.89
C LEU A 173 -6.93 4.10 4.14
N THR A 174 -6.27 4.35 5.26
CA THR A 174 -6.92 4.82 6.49
C THR A 174 -7.04 6.34 6.50
N SER A 175 -6.05 7.04 5.93
CA SER A 175 -6.09 8.48 5.71
C SER A 175 -5.11 8.88 4.62
N TYR A 176 -5.26 10.11 4.12
CA TYR A 176 -4.27 10.74 3.28
C TYR A 176 -4.19 12.25 3.58
N ARG A 177 -3.05 12.85 3.28
CA ARG A 177 -2.82 14.29 3.36
C ARG A 177 -2.03 14.73 2.15
N VAL A 178 -2.36 15.92 1.64
CA VAL A 178 -1.62 16.58 0.57
C VAL A 178 -1.27 17.98 1.05
N ASP A 179 0.01 18.33 0.98
CA ASP A 179 0.54 19.64 1.34
C ASP A 179 1.52 20.09 0.25
N GLY A 180 1.03 20.92 -0.68
CA GLY A 180 1.80 21.33 -1.85
C GLY A 180 2.28 20.15 -2.68
N LEU A 181 3.58 19.88 -2.66
CA LEU A 181 4.24 18.81 -3.42
C LEU A 181 4.39 17.51 -2.62
N LEU A 182 3.98 17.52 -1.35
CA LEU A 182 4.15 16.42 -0.42
C LEU A 182 2.82 15.69 -0.24
N ILE A 183 2.87 14.36 -0.33
CA ILE A 183 1.71 13.49 -0.11
C ILE A 183 2.07 12.52 1.00
N GLU A 184 1.15 12.34 1.94
CA GLU A 184 1.17 11.28 2.95
C GLU A 184 -0.03 10.35 2.70
N LEU A 185 0.23 9.04 2.67
CA LEU A 185 -0.77 7.99 2.53
C LEU A 185 -0.57 7.02 3.70
N ARG A 186 -1.60 6.84 4.53
CA ARG A 186 -1.57 5.86 5.62
C ARG A 186 -2.36 4.62 5.24
N ILE A 187 -1.77 3.46 5.47
CA ILE A 187 -2.28 2.17 5.03
C ILE A 187 -2.76 1.37 6.24
N SER A 188 -3.80 0.56 6.05
CA SER A 188 -4.46 -0.25 7.08
C SER A 188 -3.56 -1.27 7.79
N ASP A 189 -2.41 -1.63 7.22
CA ASP A 189 -1.40 -2.51 7.84
C ASP A 189 -0.37 -1.72 8.69
N GLY A 190 -0.63 -0.42 8.89
CA GLY A 190 0.15 0.47 9.74
C GLY A 190 1.42 1.01 9.09
N TYR A 191 1.58 0.85 7.78
CA TYR A 191 2.63 1.52 7.01
C TYR A 191 2.16 2.90 6.54
N CYS A 192 3.13 3.79 6.31
CA CYS A 192 2.90 5.11 5.77
C CYS A 192 3.80 5.33 4.56
N GLU A 193 3.22 5.80 3.45
CA GLU A 193 3.97 6.24 2.28
C GLU A 193 4.01 7.76 2.26
N LEU A 194 5.22 8.30 2.14
CA LEU A 194 5.47 9.71 1.93
C LEU A 194 6.01 9.89 0.53
N ILE A 195 5.48 10.87 -0.20
CA ILE A 195 5.84 11.11 -1.59
C ILE A 195 6.23 12.58 -1.75
N HIS A 196 7.39 12.82 -2.37
CA HIS A 196 7.77 14.13 -2.88
C HIS A 196 7.62 14.13 -4.41
N CYS A 197 6.56 14.76 -4.91
CA CYS A 197 6.14 14.65 -6.32
C CYS A 197 7.18 15.16 -7.34
N THR A 198 7.91 16.23 -7.03
CA THR A 198 8.89 16.83 -7.97
C THR A 198 10.21 16.07 -8.00
N ASP A 199 10.76 15.75 -6.83
CA ASP A 199 12.02 15.00 -6.71
C ASP A 199 11.89 13.50 -6.99
N GLY A 200 10.65 13.01 -7.16
CA GLY A 200 10.39 11.59 -7.43
C GLY A 200 10.84 10.67 -6.30
N VAL A 201 10.75 11.15 -5.05
CA VAL A 201 11.13 10.40 -3.85
C VAL A 201 9.89 9.80 -3.22
N ILE A 202 9.95 8.51 -2.91
CA ILE A 202 8.93 7.81 -2.11
C ILE A 202 9.64 7.16 -0.93
N LEU A 203 9.18 7.48 0.28
CA LEU A 203 9.59 6.81 1.50
C LEU A 203 8.43 5.96 2.01
N VAL A 204 8.75 4.77 2.48
CA VAL A 204 7.80 3.92 3.19
C VAL A 204 8.31 3.78 4.61
N LEU A 205 7.45 4.14 5.56
CA LEU A 205 7.74 4.10 6.97
C LEU A 205 6.86 3.06 7.65
N LYS A 206 7.42 2.44 8.69
CA LYS A 206 6.67 1.73 9.72
C LYS A 206 6.95 2.45 11.02
N GLU A 207 5.90 3.02 11.61
CA GLU A 207 6.03 3.97 12.73
C GLU A 207 6.88 5.17 12.33
N THR A 208 8.12 5.26 12.82
CA THR A 208 9.08 6.32 12.49
C THR A 208 10.28 5.83 11.66
N ASP A 209 10.40 4.53 11.44
CA ASP A 209 11.54 3.94 10.74
C ASP A 209 11.28 3.85 9.24
N VAL A 210 12.22 4.36 8.45
CA VAL A 210 12.21 4.23 6.98
C VAL A 210 12.61 2.80 6.63
N VAL A 211 11.65 2.04 6.10
CA VAL A 211 11.87 0.65 5.67
C VAL A 211 12.26 0.57 4.19
N LEU A 212 11.76 1.51 3.38
CA LEU A 212 12.04 1.60 1.96
C LEU A 212 12.20 3.06 1.56
N HIS A 213 13.22 3.32 0.76
CA HIS A 213 13.42 4.56 0.04
C HIS A 213 13.52 4.26 -1.46
N LEU A 214 12.62 4.86 -2.24
CA LEU A 214 12.66 4.89 -3.70
C LEU A 214 13.03 6.29 -4.17
N SER A 215 13.98 6.39 -5.09
CA SER A 215 14.24 7.62 -5.85
C SER A 215 14.07 7.30 -7.33
N MET A 216 13.23 8.09 -8.02
CA MET A 216 12.90 7.90 -9.43
C MET A 216 12.51 6.44 -9.74
N ASN A 217 11.65 5.86 -8.89
CA ASN A 217 11.19 4.46 -8.98
C ASN A 217 12.30 3.40 -8.88
N SER A 218 13.42 3.71 -8.23
CA SER A 218 14.48 2.74 -7.94
C SER A 218 14.76 2.67 -6.45
N PRO A 219 14.83 1.47 -5.84
CA PRO A 219 15.24 1.33 -4.44
C PRO A 219 16.64 1.88 -4.22
N VAL A 220 16.78 2.74 -3.23
CA VAL A 220 18.05 3.32 -2.81
C VAL A 220 18.39 2.75 -1.45
N ARG A 221 19.48 1.96 -1.39
CA ARG A 221 20.10 1.66 -0.10
C ARG A 221 20.75 2.93 0.41
N HIS A 222 20.31 3.42 1.56
CA HIS A 222 20.99 4.50 2.24
C HIS A 222 21.93 3.91 3.30
N GLY A 223 23.08 4.58 3.49
CA GLY A 223 23.94 4.30 4.63
C GLY A 223 23.36 4.93 5.90
N ARG A 224 24.22 5.58 6.69
CA ARG A 224 23.79 6.30 7.91
C ARG A 224 22.90 7.53 7.66
N PHE A 225 22.90 8.06 6.44
CA PHE A 225 22.22 9.31 6.12
C PHE A 225 21.33 9.14 4.90
N LEU A 226 20.12 9.69 4.99
CA LEU A 226 19.20 9.81 3.87
C LEU A 226 19.65 10.96 2.95
N PRO A 227 19.37 10.88 1.64
CA PRO A 227 19.54 12.04 0.75
C PRO A 227 18.66 13.21 1.16
N LYS A 228 19.05 14.43 0.79
CA LYS A 228 18.40 15.68 1.23
C LYS A 228 16.88 15.67 1.09
N ALA A 229 16.36 15.33 -0.09
CA ALA A 229 14.91 15.29 -0.34
C ALA A 229 14.17 14.26 0.55
N ALA A 230 14.82 13.14 0.87
CA ALA A 230 14.27 12.17 1.81
C ALA A 230 14.32 12.68 3.27
N CYS A 231 15.37 13.40 3.67
CA CYS A 231 15.41 14.07 4.97
C CYS A 231 14.30 15.11 5.12
N GLU A 232 14.12 15.99 4.12
CA GLU A 232 13.08 17.02 4.13
C GLU A 232 11.67 16.40 4.25
N LEU A 233 11.44 15.25 3.61
CA LEU A 233 10.18 14.53 3.68
C LEU A 233 9.93 13.92 5.08
N VAL A 234 10.96 13.37 5.72
CA VAL A 234 10.88 12.86 7.11
C VAL A 234 10.67 14.02 8.09
N GLU A 235 11.41 15.11 7.94
CA GLU A 235 11.27 16.31 8.78
C GLU A 235 9.86 16.90 8.68
N TRP A 236 9.32 16.99 7.45
CA TRP A 236 7.93 17.37 7.24
C TRP A 236 6.98 16.42 7.97
N PHE A 237 7.11 15.11 7.81
CA PHE A 237 6.25 14.13 8.48
C PHE A 237 6.28 14.27 10.02
N LEU A 238 7.47 14.40 10.61
CA LEU A 238 7.65 14.53 12.05
C LEU A 238 7.13 15.87 12.59
N SER A 239 7.19 16.95 11.80
CA SER A 239 6.67 18.27 12.21
C SER A 239 5.15 18.31 12.40
N GLN A 240 4.44 17.31 11.90
CA GLN A 240 2.98 17.22 11.90
C GLN A 240 2.44 16.21 12.92
N SER A 241 3.33 15.56 13.70
CA SER A 241 2.99 14.56 14.71
C SER A 241 2.80 15.16 16.10
#